data_AF-A0A7R9WFG9-F1
#
_entry.id   AF-A0A7R9WFG9-F1
#
_cell.length_a   1.000
_cell.length_b   1.000
_cell.length_c   1.000
_cell.angle_alpha   90.00
_cell.angle_beta   90.00
_cell.angle_gamma   90.00
#
_symmetry.space_group_name_H-M   'P 1'
#
loop_
_entity.id
_entity.type
_entity.pdbx_description
1 polymer ?
#
loop_
_entity_poly.entity_id
_entity_poly.type
_entity_poly.pdbx_seq_one_letter_code
_entity_poly.pdbx_strand_id
1 'polypeptide(L)'
;RDLGLATVCEEARCPNIGECWGGGEDETATATIMIMGDTCTRGCRFCSVQTSRAPPPLDPNEPESVASAIAQWGLDYVVLTSVDRDDLPDQGSNHFAAVVRKLKEYNPDLWVEALTPDFSGQEDLIEIVATSGLDVFAHNMETVERLTSKVRDRRATYQQSLKVLEYVKSLSSSTEKKKTPVLTKTSLMLGL
;
A
#
# COMPACT_ATOMS: atom_id res chain seq x y z
N ARG A 1 -13.74 1.71 -13.95
CA ARG A 1 -13.53 3.03 -14.59
C ARG A 1 -14.54 4.08 -14.16
N ASP A 2 -15.84 3.76 -14.06
CA ASP A 2 -16.89 4.74 -13.71
C ASP A 2 -16.75 5.38 -12.31
N LEU A 3 -15.93 4.78 -11.42
CA LEU A 3 -15.68 5.26 -10.07
C LEU A 3 -14.42 6.14 -9.94
N GLY A 4 -13.70 6.40 -11.03
CA GLY A 4 -12.53 7.30 -11.02
C GLY A 4 -11.31 6.81 -10.23
N LEU A 5 -11.28 5.55 -9.79
CA LEU A 5 -10.18 4.98 -9.01
C LEU A 5 -9.04 4.48 -9.91
N ALA A 6 -7.81 4.77 -9.53
CA ALA A 6 -6.62 4.14 -10.09
C ALA A 6 -6.42 2.74 -9.49
N THR A 7 -6.10 1.75 -10.32
CA THR A 7 -5.80 0.40 -9.86
C THR A 7 -4.40 0.01 -10.30
N VAL A 8 -3.64 -0.64 -9.41
CA VAL A 8 -2.32 -1.18 -9.78
C VAL A 8 -2.46 -2.18 -10.93
N CYS A 9 -3.56 -2.93 -10.94
CA CYS A 9 -3.84 -3.92 -11.96
C CYS A 9 -3.81 -3.29 -13.38
N GLU A 10 -4.39 -2.10 -13.55
CA GLU A 10 -4.37 -1.35 -14.80
C GLU A 10 -3.05 -0.61 -15.02
N GLU A 11 -2.57 0.15 -14.04
CA GLU A 11 -1.40 1.04 -14.19
C GLU A 11 -0.08 0.27 -14.35
N ALA A 12 0.07 -0.87 -13.67
CA ALA A 12 1.23 -1.74 -13.79
C ALA A 12 1.10 -2.78 -14.91
N ARG A 13 0.01 -2.75 -15.70
CA ARG A 13 -0.28 -3.71 -16.79
C ARG A 13 -0.23 -5.16 -16.33
N CYS A 14 -0.93 -5.45 -15.24
CA CYS A 14 -0.88 -6.74 -14.58
C CYS A 14 -1.44 -7.85 -15.49
N PRO A 15 -0.67 -8.91 -15.78
CA PRO A 15 -1.16 -10.04 -16.58
C PRO A 15 -2.24 -10.86 -15.84
N ASN A 16 -2.38 -10.68 -14.52
CA ASN A 16 -3.24 -11.50 -13.66
C ASN A 16 -4.60 -10.82 -13.35
N ILE A 17 -4.92 -9.68 -13.97
CA ILE A 17 -6.13 -8.90 -13.62
C ILE A 17 -7.42 -9.72 -13.73
N GLY A 18 -7.53 -10.60 -14.73
CA GLY A 18 -8.71 -11.45 -14.94
C GLY A 18 -8.87 -12.54 -13.88
N GLU A 19 -7.76 -13.07 -13.35
CA GLU A 19 -7.76 -14.08 -12.29
C GLU A 19 -8.11 -13.44 -10.95
N CYS A 20 -7.48 -12.30 -10.61
CA CYS A 20 -7.70 -11.64 -9.32
C CYS A 20 -9.14 -11.11 -9.16
N TRP A 21 -9.71 -10.52 -10.21
CA TRP A 21 -11.04 -9.92 -10.17
C TRP A 21 -12.17 -10.92 -10.41
N GLY A 22 -11.85 -12.11 -10.93
CA GLY A 22 -12.81 -13.09 -11.43
C GLY A 22 -13.20 -14.18 -10.45
N GLY A 23 -12.93 -14.01 -9.14
CA GLY A 23 -13.14 -15.04 -8.12
C GLY A 23 -14.48 -15.77 -8.31
N GLY A 24 -14.42 -17.04 -8.70
CA GLY A 24 -15.60 -17.90 -8.82
C GLY A 24 -16.22 -18.23 -7.46
N GLU A 25 -17.24 -19.09 -7.43
CA GLU A 25 -17.95 -19.48 -6.20
C GLU A 25 -17.03 -20.08 -5.10
N ASP A 26 -15.81 -20.51 -5.45
CA ASP A 26 -14.81 -21.10 -4.56
C ASP A 26 -13.48 -20.29 -4.46
N GLU A 27 -13.37 -19.10 -5.07
CA GLU A 27 -12.12 -18.33 -5.12
C GLU A 27 -12.25 -16.94 -4.49
N THR A 28 -11.26 -16.54 -3.69
CA THR A 28 -11.22 -15.24 -3.01
C THR A 28 -10.98 -14.12 -4.02
N ALA A 29 -12.04 -13.40 -4.40
CA ALA A 29 -11.92 -12.20 -5.23
C ALA A 29 -11.07 -11.15 -4.51
N THR A 30 -10.04 -10.65 -5.19
CA THR A 30 -9.08 -9.68 -4.64
C THR A 30 -8.81 -8.56 -5.64
N ALA A 31 -8.73 -7.33 -5.16
CA ALA A 31 -8.30 -6.18 -5.95
C ALA A 31 -7.14 -5.44 -5.28
N THR A 32 -6.24 -4.90 -6.10
CA THR A 32 -5.18 -4.00 -5.63
C THR A 32 -5.49 -2.57 -6.08
N ILE A 33 -5.80 -1.71 -5.12
CA ILE A 33 -6.19 -0.32 -5.35
C ILE A 33 -5.01 0.59 -5.06
N MET A 34 -4.73 1.49 -6.01
CA MET A 34 -3.69 2.51 -5.87
C MET A 34 -4.36 3.81 -5.45
N ILE A 35 -4.04 4.27 -4.24
CA ILE A 35 -4.50 5.56 -3.72
C ILE A 35 -3.43 6.63 -3.94
N MET A 36 -3.82 7.90 -3.80
CA MET A 36 -2.98 9.09 -3.97
C MET A 36 -2.55 9.35 -5.42
N GLY A 37 -3.33 8.85 -6.37
CA GLY A 37 -3.12 9.02 -7.81
C GLY A 37 -2.10 8.05 -8.41
N ASP A 38 -1.63 8.38 -9.62
CA ASP A 38 -0.82 7.55 -10.51
C ASP A 38 0.60 8.10 -10.75
N THR A 39 0.97 9.15 -10.02
CA THR A 39 2.20 9.91 -10.25
C THR A 39 3.05 9.97 -8.97
N CYS A 40 4.22 9.35 -9.02
CA CYS A 40 5.11 9.15 -7.90
C CYS A 40 6.22 10.22 -7.79
N THR A 41 6.62 10.58 -6.57
CA THR A 41 7.78 11.46 -6.33
C THR A 41 9.12 10.75 -6.44
N ARG A 42 9.10 9.42 -6.64
CA ARG A 42 10.27 8.54 -6.73
C ARG A 42 10.34 7.80 -8.06
N GLY A 43 11.58 7.50 -8.49
CA GLY A 43 11.87 6.89 -9.78
C GLY A 43 12.58 5.55 -9.67
N CYS A 44 11.88 4.52 -9.20
CA CYS A 44 12.36 3.14 -9.25
C CYS A 44 12.45 2.66 -10.71
N ARG A 45 13.58 2.07 -11.12
CA ARG A 45 13.86 1.73 -12.53
C ARG A 45 13.02 0.58 -13.08
N PHE A 46 12.46 -0.25 -12.20
CA PHE A 46 11.57 -1.33 -12.56
C PHE A 46 10.09 -0.89 -12.61
N CYS A 47 9.77 0.27 -12.04
CA CYS A 47 8.39 0.71 -11.86
C CYS A 47 7.91 1.45 -13.12
N SER A 48 6.69 1.13 -13.57
CA SER A 48 6.07 1.75 -14.74
C SER A 48 5.21 2.97 -14.40
N VAL A 49 5.04 3.29 -13.11
CA VAL A 49 4.28 4.44 -12.62
C VAL A 49 4.94 5.74 -13.06
N GLN A 50 4.14 6.75 -13.43
CA GLN A 50 4.65 8.04 -13.86
C GLN A 50 5.40 8.75 -12.71
N THR A 51 6.37 9.58 -13.03
CA THR A 51 7.16 10.28 -12.00
C THR A 51 7.09 11.79 -12.16
N SER A 52 6.78 12.51 -11.08
CA SER A 52 6.82 13.97 -11.01
C SER A 52 7.27 14.43 -9.63
N ARG A 53 8.00 15.55 -9.58
CA ARG A 53 8.32 16.21 -8.30
C ARG A 53 7.14 16.97 -7.70
N ALA A 54 6.14 17.27 -8.52
CA ALA A 54 4.93 17.98 -8.13
C ALA A 54 3.73 17.20 -8.69
N PRO A 55 3.38 16.05 -8.09
CA PRO A 55 2.16 15.34 -8.44
C PRO A 55 0.92 16.19 -8.12
N PRO A 56 -0.26 15.83 -8.66
CA PRO A 56 -1.51 16.48 -8.29
C PRO A 56 -1.77 16.44 -6.76
N PRO A 57 -2.52 17.43 -6.22
CA PRO A 57 -2.93 17.39 -4.84
C PRO A 57 -3.78 16.14 -4.55
N LEU A 58 -3.74 15.67 -3.31
CA LEU A 58 -4.63 14.58 -2.86
C LEU A 58 -6.09 15.00 -3.00
N ASP A 59 -6.95 14.08 -3.45
CA ASP A 59 -8.39 14.26 -3.36
C ASP A 59 -8.84 13.98 -1.92
N PRO A 60 -9.36 14.97 -1.17
CA PRO A 60 -9.81 14.76 0.20
C PRO A 60 -10.99 13.76 0.31
N ASN A 61 -11.71 13.50 -0.79
CA ASN A 61 -12.81 12.54 -0.82
C ASN A 61 -12.38 11.13 -1.23
N GLU A 62 -11.11 10.91 -1.58
CA GLU A 62 -10.58 9.59 -1.97
C GLU A 62 -10.88 8.50 -0.92
N PRO A 63 -10.73 8.72 0.41
CA PRO A 63 -11.04 7.71 1.41
C PRO A 63 -12.49 7.22 1.38
N GLU A 64 -13.45 8.13 1.23
CA GLU A 64 -14.87 7.80 1.15
C GLU A 64 -15.21 7.11 -0.16
N SER A 65 -14.66 7.63 -1.28
CA SER A 65 -14.92 7.11 -2.62
C SER A 65 -14.37 5.69 -2.80
N VAL A 66 -13.14 5.45 -2.32
CA VAL A 66 -12.50 4.13 -2.34
C VAL A 66 -13.28 3.14 -1.47
N ALA A 67 -13.65 3.52 -0.25
CA ALA A 67 -14.40 2.64 0.64
C ALA A 67 -15.78 2.28 0.10
N SER A 68 -16.51 3.27 -0.41
CA SER A 68 -17.82 3.06 -1.03
C SER A 68 -17.75 2.15 -2.27
N ALA A 69 -16.69 2.30 -3.08
CA ALA A 69 -16.46 1.45 -4.24
C ALA A 69 -16.18 -0.01 -3.85
N ILE A 70 -15.23 -0.24 -2.94
CA ILE A 70 -14.85 -1.59 -2.50
C ILE A 70 -16.02 -2.30 -1.81
N ALA A 71 -16.81 -1.58 -1.01
CA ALA A 71 -17.99 -2.16 -0.34
C ALA A 71 -19.02 -2.71 -1.34
N GLN A 72 -19.16 -2.09 -2.52
CA GLN A 72 -20.08 -2.56 -3.57
C GLN A 72 -19.57 -3.80 -4.30
N TRP A 73 -18.25 -4.06 -4.26
CA TRP A 73 -17.65 -5.21 -4.93
C TRP A 73 -17.72 -6.51 -4.12
N GLY A 74 -18.04 -6.42 -2.82
CA GLY A 74 -18.20 -7.60 -1.96
C GLY A 74 -16.92 -8.44 -1.82
N LEU A 75 -15.75 -7.79 -1.86
CA LEU A 75 -14.46 -8.47 -1.72
C LEU A 75 -14.26 -8.93 -0.27
N ASP A 76 -13.61 -10.09 -0.10
CA ASP A 76 -13.15 -10.56 1.22
C ASP A 76 -11.77 -10.01 1.57
N TYR A 77 -10.97 -9.67 0.56
CA TYR A 77 -9.58 -9.22 0.71
C TYR A 77 -9.27 -8.08 -0.26
N VAL A 78 -8.68 -7.00 0.24
CA VAL A 78 -8.22 -5.89 -0.58
C VAL A 78 -6.78 -5.51 -0.25
N VAL A 79 -6.00 -5.26 -1.29
CA VAL A 79 -4.66 -4.68 -1.16
C VAL A 79 -4.76 -3.20 -1.49
N LEU A 80 -4.38 -2.35 -0.56
CA LEU A 80 -4.13 -0.94 -0.80
C LEU A 80 -2.64 -0.72 -1.04
N THR A 81 -2.30 0.10 -2.01
CA THR A 81 -0.96 0.65 -2.15
C THR A 81 -1.03 2.11 -2.56
N SER A 82 0.09 2.80 -2.52
CA SER A 82 0.17 4.19 -2.95
C SER A 82 1.47 4.44 -3.71
N VAL A 83 1.49 5.53 -4.46
CA VAL A 83 2.74 6.16 -4.87
C VAL A 83 3.48 6.76 -3.67
N ASP A 84 4.79 7.02 -3.81
CA ASP A 84 5.51 7.85 -2.84
C ASP A 84 5.07 9.30 -3.00
N ARG A 85 4.81 9.96 -1.86
CA ARG A 85 4.36 11.36 -1.76
C ARG A 85 5.32 12.20 -0.94
N ASP A 86 6.60 12.22 -1.34
CA ASP A 86 7.63 13.01 -0.65
C ASP A 86 7.36 14.54 -0.69
N ASP A 87 6.39 14.99 -1.49
CA ASP A 87 5.91 16.37 -1.54
C ASP A 87 5.05 16.77 -0.33
N LEU A 88 4.51 15.80 0.42
CA LEU A 88 3.68 16.03 1.60
C LEU A 88 4.48 15.92 2.90
N PRO A 89 4.20 16.75 3.92
CA PRO A 89 4.90 16.68 5.21
C PRO A 89 4.78 15.32 5.90
N ASP A 90 3.63 14.66 5.79
CA ASP A 90 3.34 13.35 6.37
C ASP A 90 3.57 12.18 5.39
N GLN A 91 4.11 12.48 4.20
CA GLN A 91 4.33 11.54 3.11
C GLN A 91 3.09 10.71 2.73
N GLY A 92 1.89 11.24 2.97
CA GLY A 92 0.61 10.57 2.70
C GLY A 92 0.16 9.56 3.77
N SER A 93 0.91 9.36 4.85
CA SER A 93 0.57 8.37 5.89
C SER A 93 -0.82 8.57 6.51
N ASN A 94 -1.24 9.82 6.78
CA ASN A 94 -2.59 10.08 7.31
C ASN A 94 -3.68 9.74 6.30
N HIS A 95 -3.43 10.03 5.03
CA HIS A 95 -4.37 9.73 3.96
C HIS A 95 -4.54 8.21 3.81
N PHE A 96 -3.42 7.46 3.78
CA PHE A 96 -3.45 6.00 3.73
C PHE A 96 -4.25 5.43 4.90
N ALA A 97 -3.96 5.88 6.13
CA ALA A 97 -4.66 5.43 7.33
C ALA A 97 -6.15 5.82 7.32
N ALA A 98 -6.53 6.94 6.72
CA ALA A 98 -7.93 7.35 6.56
C ALA A 98 -8.69 6.39 5.63
N VAL A 99 -8.10 5.99 4.51
CA VAL A 99 -8.70 5.00 3.59
C VAL A 99 -8.90 3.66 4.32
N VAL A 100 -7.89 3.16 5.04
CA VAL A 100 -8.00 1.91 5.81
C VAL A 100 -9.12 1.98 6.84
N ARG A 101 -9.17 3.05 7.63
CA ARG A 101 -10.23 3.22 8.64
C ARG A 101 -11.61 3.25 8.00
N LYS A 102 -11.76 3.96 6.88
CA LYS A 102 -13.02 4.02 6.14
C LYS A 102 -13.45 2.66 5.61
N LEU A 103 -12.53 1.84 5.09
CA LEU A 103 -12.84 0.47 4.69
C LEU A 103 -13.35 -0.37 5.86
N LYS A 104 -12.69 -0.29 7.02
CA LYS A 104 -13.10 -1.01 8.23
C LYS A 104 -14.40 -0.48 8.84
N GLU A 105 -14.76 0.78 8.63
CA GLU A 105 -16.08 1.33 8.97
C GLU A 105 -17.19 0.71 8.11
N TYR A 106 -16.94 0.58 6.80
CA TYR A 106 -17.90 0.01 5.85
C TYR A 106 -18.05 -1.51 6.01
N ASN A 107 -16.93 -2.22 6.19
CA ASN A 107 -16.90 -3.66 6.39
C ASN A 107 -15.78 -4.03 7.39
N PRO A 108 -16.13 -4.26 8.67
CA PRO A 108 -15.16 -4.68 9.70
C PRO A 108 -14.46 -6.01 9.41
N ASP A 109 -15.11 -6.90 8.65
CA ASP A 109 -14.64 -8.25 8.35
C ASP A 109 -13.74 -8.30 7.09
N LEU A 110 -13.74 -7.25 6.26
CA LEU A 110 -12.88 -7.12 5.09
C LEU A 110 -11.41 -7.17 5.50
N TRP A 111 -10.63 -8.08 4.93
CA TRP A 111 -9.18 -8.08 5.13
C TRP A 111 -8.51 -6.97 4.33
N VAL A 112 -7.71 -6.15 5.00
CA VAL A 112 -6.99 -5.02 4.40
C VAL A 112 -5.49 -5.24 4.52
N GLU A 113 -4.84 -5.43 3.38
CA GLU A 113 -3.38 -5.38 3.23
C GLU A 113 -2.95 -3.98 2.79
N ALA A 114 -2.05 -3.35 3.53
CA ALA A 114 -1.45 -2.08 3.15
C ALA A 114 -0.02 -2.32 2.64
N LEU A 115 0.18 -2.27 1.33
CA LEU A 115 1.49 -2.21 0.70
C LEU A 115 1.98 -0.77 0.67
N THR A 116 2.79 -0.40 1.65
CA THR A 116 3.16 1.00 1.89
C THR A 116 4.50 1.39 1.26
N PRO A 117 4.69 2.70 0.98
CA PRO A 117 6.00 3.33 0.91
C PRO A 117 6.83 3.10 2.19
N ASP A 118 8.10 3.51 2.16
CA ASP A 118 8.97 3.44 3.34
C ASP A 118 8.81 4.64 4.30
N PHE A 119 8.05 5.67 3.91
CA PHE A 119 7.89 6.93 4.63
C PHE A 119 9.23 7.57 5.05
N SER A 120 10.28 7.37 4.26
CA SER A 120 11.65 7.81 4.58
C SER A 120 12.17 7.27 5.92
N GLY A 121 11.63 6.14 6.39
CA GLY A 121 11.97 5.53 7.67
C GLY A 121 11.47 6.28 8.90
N GLN A 122 10.52 7.21 8.75
CA GLN A 122 9.95 7.97 9.86
C GLN A 122 8.95 7.11 10.64
N GLU A 123 9.34 6.70 11.85
CA GLU A 123 8.58 5.78 12.71
C GLU A 123 7.17 6.26 13.03
N ASP A 124 6.99 7.56 13.28
CA ASP A 124 5.68 8.17 13.54
C ASP A 124 4.72 8.03 12.35
N LEU A 125 5.21 8.22 11.12
CA LEU A 125 4.42 8.05 9.90
C LEU A 125 4.08 6.58 9.64
N ILE A 126 5.02 5.68 9.93
CA ILE A 126 4.82 4.23 9.83
C ILE A 126 3.77 3.76 10.84
N GLU A 127 3.84 4.24 12.10
CA GLU A 127 2.92 3.89 13.17
C GLU A 127 1.49 4.32 12.86
N ILE A 128 1.29 5.51 12.26
CA ILE A 128 -0.03 6.00 11.82
C ILE A 128 -0.73 4.96 10.92
N VAL A 129 -0.01 4.39 9.96
CA VAL A 129 -0.58 3.38 9.05
C VAL A 129 -0.70 2.04 9.76
N ALA A 130 0.34 1.57 10.45
CA ALA A 130 0.35 0.27 11.15
C ALA A 130 -0.79 0.12 12.19
N THR A 131 -1.21 1.24 12.80
CA THR A 131 -2.28 1.28 13.81
C THR A 131 -3.66 1.61 13.24
N SER A 132 -3.80 1.83 11.92
CA SER A 132 -5.04 2.26 11.27
C SER A 132 -6.19 1.24 11.28
N GLY A 133 -5.93 -0.02 11.68
CA GLY A 133 -6.92 -1.09 11.69
C GLY A 133 -6.70 -2.16 10.62
N LEU A 134 -5.70 -2.00 9.75
CA LEU A 134 -5.28 -3.04 8.79
C LEU A 134 -4.91 -4.37 9.44
N ASP A 135 -4.92 -5.42 8.61
CA ASP A 135 -4.61 -6.81 8.99
C ASP A 135 -3.17 -7.19 8.59
N VAL A 136 -2.72 -6.74 7.40
CA VAL A 136 -1.37 -7.02 6.87
C VAL A 136 -0.68 -5.72 6.49
N PHE A 137 0.49 -5.47 7.09
CA PHE A 137 1.38 -4.38 6.68
C PHE A 137 2.46 -4.96 5.76
N ALA A 138 2.43 -4.57 4.49
CA ALA A 138 3.41 -4.99 3.50
C ALA A 138 4.36 -3.84 3.15
N HIS A 139 5.65 -4.13 3.09
CA HIS A 139 6.64 -3.23 2.51
C HIS A 139 7.67 -4.05 1.75
N ASN A 140 7.80 -3.81 0.44
CA ASN A 140 8.63 -4.65 -0.40
C ASN A 140 10.10 -4.24 -0.33
N MET A 141 10.96 -5.25 -0.11
CA MET A 141 12.41 -5.11 -0.26
C MET A 141 12.80 -5.01 -1.74
N GLU A 142 12.00 -5.63 -2.61
CA GLU A 142 12.09 -5.70 -4.07
C GLU A 142 13.30 -6.45 -4.62
N THR A 143 14.47 -6.30 -4.01
CA THR A 143 15.71 -6.92 -4.49
C THR A 143 16.71 -7.09 -3.35
N VAL A 144 17.81 -7.80 -3.63
CA VAL A 144 18.93 -7.95 -2.70
C VAL A 144 19.70 -6.64 -2.51
N GLU A 145 20.32 -6.47 -1.35
CA GLU A 145 21.05 -5.23 -0.96
C GLU A 145 22.06 -4.76 -2.03
N ARG A 146 22.79 -5.68 -2.65
CA ARG A 146 23.77 -5.40 -3.71
C ARG A 146 23.16 -4.71 -4.94
N LEU A 147 21.87 -4.91 -5.21
CA LEU A 147 21.16 -4.36 -6.38
C LEU A 147 20.24 -3.18 -6.02
N THR A 148 19.91 -2.97 -4.75
CA THR A 148 18.96 -1.95 -4.31
C THR A 148 19.24 -0.57 -4.91
N SER A 149 20.46 -0.05 -4.81
CA SER A 149 20.82 1.27 -5.33
C SER A 149 20.81 1.37 -6.86
N LYS A 150 20.83 0.23 -7.57
CA LYS A 150 20.79 0.16 -9.04
C LYS A 150 19.36 0.12 -9.57
N VAL A 151 18.43 -0.41 -8.79
CA VAL A 151 17.07 -0.77 -9.23
C VAL A 151 16.01 0.14 -8.59
N ARG A 152 16.14 0.44 -7.29
CA ARG A 152 15.21 1.29 -6.54
C ARG A 152 15.66 2.75 -6.57
N ASP A 153 14.75 3.67 -6.26
CA ASP A 153 15.11 5.06 -6.04
C ASP A 153 16.18 5.16 -4.93
N ARG A 154 17.13 6.09 -5.06
CA ARG A 154 18.24 6.27 -4.11
C ARG A 154 17.80 6.52 -2.67
N ARG A 155 16.56 6.99 -2.46
CA ARG A 155 15.95 7.22 -1.13
C ARG A 155 15.50 5.92 -0.45
N ALA A 156 15.22 4.87 -1.22
CA ALA A 156 14.71 3.60 -0.73
C ALA A 156 15.85 2.60 -0.50
N THR A 157 16.58 2.77 0.62
CA THR A 157 17.72 1.89 0.94
C THR A 157 17.27 0.55 1.52
N TYR A 158 18.07 -0.49 1.34
CA TYR A 158 17.77 -1.83 1.85
C TYR A 158 17.58 -1.83 3.37
N GLN A 159 18.49 -1.18 4.09
CA GLN A 159 18.45 -1.10 5.55
C GLN A 159 17.24 -0.30 6.05
N GLN A 160 16.85 0.76 5.35
CA GLN A 160 15.64 1.51 5.69
C GLN A 160 14.39 0.65 5.52
N SER A 161 14.24 -0.02 4.37
CA SER A 161 13.11 -0.92 4.13
C SER A 161 13.02 -2.05 5.16
N LEU A 162 14.16 -2.62 5.56
CA LEU A 162 14.19 -3.66 6.58
C LEU A 162 13.73 -3.11 7.94
N LYS A 163 14.22 -1.93 8.33
CA LYS A 163 13.82 -1.26 9.59
C LYS A 163 12.32 -0.93 9.64
N VAL A 164 11.71 -0.58 8.52
CA VAL A 164 10.24 -0.37 8.45
C VAL A 164 9.52 -1.64 8.92
N LEU A 165 9.89 -2.80 8.38
CA LEU A 165 9.28 -4.08 8.72
C LEU A 165 9.56 -4.49 10.17
N GLU A 166 10.80 -4.29 10.65
CA GLU A 166 11.18 -4.54 12.05
C GLU A 166 10.37 -3.68 13.02
N TYR A 167 10.24 -2.38 12.72
CA TYR A 167 9.49 -1.44 13.53
C TYR A 167 8.02 -1.85 13.65
N VAL A 168 7.35 -2.16 12.53
CA VAL A 168 5.94 -2.63 12.56
C VAL A 168 5.78 -3.92 13.37
N LYS A 169 6.76 -4.84 13.28
CA LYS A 169 6.74 -6.07 14.07
C LYS A 169 6.91 -5.79 15.57
N SER A 170 7.74 -4.82 15.93
CA SER A 170 7.94 -4.39 17.32
C SER A 170 6.66 -3.79 17.93
N LEU A 171 5.90 -3.01 17.17
CA LEU A 171 4.60 -2.46 17.59
C LEU A 171 3.58 -3.58 17.88
N SER A 172 3.55 -4.60 17.01
CA SER A 172 2.64 -5.74 17.15
C SER A 172 2.92 -6.58 18.39
N SER A 173 4.17 -6.60 18.86
CA SER A 173 4.56 -7.32 20.09
C SER A 173 4.24 -6.54 21.37
N SER A 174 4.06 -5.23 21.26
CA SER A 174 3.90 -4.31 22.39
C SER A 174 2.44 -3.91 22.65
N THR A 175 1.53 -4.19 21.72
CA THR A 175 0.16 -3.69 21.77
C THR A 175 -0.80 -4.75 22.32
N GLU A 176 -0.97 -4.80 23.65
CA GLU A 176 -2.01 -5.64 24.30
C GLU A 176 -3.45 -5.31 23.87
N LYS A 177 -3.65 -4.19 23.15
CA LYS A 177 -4.96 -3.65 22.78
C LYS A 177 -5.54 -4.17 21.46
N LYS A 178 -4.77 -4.87 20.63
CA LYS A 178 -5.29 -5.47 19.38
C LYS A 178 -5.54 -6.97 19.61
N LYS A 179 -6.76 -7.42 19.33
CA LYS A 179 -7.17 -8.83 19.48
C LYS A 179 -6.36 -9.77 18.55
N THR A 180 -5.83 -9.22 17.46
CA THR A 180 -5.02 -9.92 16.46
C THR A 180 -3.79 -9.07 16.13
N PRO A 181 -2.56 -9.65 16.15
CA PRO A 181 -1.35 -8.93 15.77
C PRO A 181 -1.35 -8.60 14.27
N VAL A 182 -0.76 -7.46 13.90
CA VAL A 182 -0.56 -7.11 12.49
C VAL A 182 0.49 -8.04 11.88
N LEU A 183 0.16 -8.63 10.73
CA LEU A 183 1.11 -9.44 9.97
C LEU A 183 2.04 -8.52 9.17
N THR A 184 3.32 -8.86 9.08
CA THR A 184 4.27 -8.17 8.20
C THR A 184 4.53 -9.02 6.96
N LYS A 185 4.58 -8.38 5.79
CA LYS A 185 4.79 -9.03 4.49
C LYS A 185 5.81 -8.26 3.65
N THR A 186 6.55 -8.97 2.81
CA THR A 186 7.47 -8.37 1.84
C THR A 186 7.56 -9.24 0.59
N SER A 187 8.25 -8.75 -0.44
CA SER A 187 8.50 -9.45 -1.69
C SER A 187 9.93 -9.23 -2.17
N LEU A 188 10.39 -10.14 -3.04
CA LEU A 188 11.63 -10.02 -3.80
C LEU A 188 11.32 -10.34 -5.26
N MET A 189 11.67 -9.42 -6.16
CA MET A 189 11.65 -9.66 -7.59
C MET A 189 12.95 -10.34 -8.02
N LEU A 190 12.81 -11.35 -8.87
CA LEU A 190 13.92 -12.07 -9.47
C LEU A 190 14.14 -11.59 -10.92
N GLY A 191 15.33 -11.83 -11.47
CA GLY A 191 15.66 -11.44 -12.85
C GLY A 191 16.07 -9.96 -13.03
N LEU A 192 16.53 -9.31 -11.95
CA LEU A 192 17.01 -7.92 -11.90
C LEU A 192 18.51 -7.76 -12.17
#